data_AF-A0A7M7HAH7-F1
#
_entry.id   AF-A0A7M7HAH7-F1
#
_cell.length_a   1.000
_cell.length_b   1.000
_cell.length_c   1.000
_cell.angle_alpha   90.00
_cell.angle_beta   90.00
_cell.angle_gamma   90.00
#
_symmetry.space_group_name_H-M   'P 1'
#
loop_
_entity.id
_entity.type
_entity.pdbx_description
1 polymer ?
#
loop_
_entity_poly.entity_id
_entity_poly.type
_entity_poly.pdbx_seq_one_letter_code
_entity_poly.pdbx_strand_id
1 'polypeptide(L)'
;MSAARIINSGAGEDYAWARVGSVTIVSVYLSPNNSAREYEDKLKVLEDVARDLTGDVIVAGVFNARAIERGMPATNRRGRLILQMTARIELEVINDGNVHTRRPGFGNSIPDITLAKDRMLTRLRGWRVIKDYADSDHQYIVFSPTSDAALRQRQSVRTTRWDIGRINRDEIKRLLQNVAIPFADLSQGRTDRIAAEWSANDLEKYLQRICEAAMPRKRYRQDRRQMYW
;
A
#
# COMPACT_ATOMS: atom_id res chain seq x y z
N MET A 1 7.72 9.51 -28.05
CA MET A 1 7.63 9.17 -26.63
C MET A 1 8.77 9.88 -25.91
N SER A 2 8.52 10.69 -24.88
CA SER A 2 9.59 11.25 -24.07
C SER A 2 10.21 10.12 -23.25
N ALA A 3 11.52 9.89 -23.38
CA ALA A 3 12.22 8.89 -22.58
C ALA A 3 12.11 9.26 -21.10
N ALA A 4 11.77 8.28 -20.26
CA ALA A 4 11.71 8.48 -18.82
C ALA A 4 13.13 8.83 -18.31
N ARG A 5 13.32 10.07 -17.86
CA ARG A 5 14.63 10.55 -17.39
C ARG A 5 14.77 10.32 -15.88
N ILE A 6 15.90 9.73 -15.48
CA ILE A 6 16.31 9.67 -14.08
C ILE A 6 16.77 11.07 -13.67
N ILE A 7 16.14 11.60 -12.62
CA ILE A 7 16.36 12.95 -12.07
C ILE A 7 17.38 12.89 -10.93
N ASN A 8 17.32 11.84 -10.12
CA ASN A 8 18.24 11.61 -9.00
C ASN A 8 18.30 10.12 -8.70
N SER A 9 19.35 9.66 -8.03
CA SER A 9 19.51 8.26 -7.63
C SER A 9 20.45 8.12 -6.45
N GLY A 10 20.34 7.00 -5.74
CA GLY A 10 21.26 6.62 -4.67
C GLY A 10 21.20 5.12 -4.43
N ALA A 11 22.12 4.60 -3.63
CA ALA A 11 22.17 3.20 -3.28
C ALA A 11 22.80 2.98 -1.91
N GLY A 12 22.46 1.86 -1.29
CA GLY A 12 23.15 1.25 -0.17
C GLY A 12 23.51 -0.20 -0.49
N GLU A 13 23.84 -0.98 0.53
CA GLU A 13 24.21 -2.38 0.36
C GLU A 13 23.06 -3.24 -0.17
N ASP A 14 21.84 -3.04 0.36
CA ASP A 14 20.67 -3.89 0.09
C ASP A 14 19.55 -3.18 -0.68
N TYR A 15 19.79 -1.96 -1.12
CA TYR A 15 18.80 -1.18 -1.86
C TYR A 15 19.46 -0.23 -2.87
N ALA A 16 18.71 0.10 -3.90
CA ALA A 16 19.01 1.20 -4.80
C ALA A 16 17.73 1.98 -5.07
N TRP A 17 17.82 3.27 -5.34
CA TRP A 17 16.65 4.05 -5.71
C TRP A 17 16.96 5.01 -6.86
N ALA A 18 15.93 5.28 -7.65
CA ALA A 18 15.97 6.25 -8.73
C ALA A 18 14.67 7.06 -8.73
N ARG A 19 14.80 8.38 -8.88
CA ARG A 19 13.69 9.29 -9.10
C ARG A 19 13.47 9.46 -10.59
N VAL A 20 12.29 9.06 -11.06
CA VAL A 20 11.86 9.12 -12.46
C VAL A 20 10.60 9.98 -12.54
N GLY A 21 10.74 11.20 -13.06
CA GLY A 21 9.65 12.17 -13.04
C GLY A 21 9.20 12.51 -11.62
N SER A 22 7.90 12.32 -11.32
CA SER A 22 7.34 12.59 -9.99
C SER A 22 7.48 11.42 -9.00
N VAL A 23 7.89 10.24 -9.46
CA VAL A 23 7.93 9.00 -8.67
C VAL A 23 9.36 8.59 -8.36
N THR A 24 9.62 8.18 -7.12
CA THR A 24 10.84 7.53 -6.70
C THR A 24 10.59 6.04 -6.56
N ILE A 25 11.41 5.23 -7.24
CA ILE A 25 11.36 3.77 -7.18
C ILE A 25 12.56 3.31 -6.36
N VAL A 26 12.31 2.51 -5.33
CA VAL A 26 13.33 1.88 -4.49
C VAL A 26 13.29 0.38 -4.79
N SER A 27 14.41 -0.15 -5.26
CA SER A 27 14.66 -1.58 -5.42
C SER A 27 15.34 -2.12 -4.16
N VAL A 28 14.90 -3.28 -3.67
CA VAL A 28 15.41 -3.88 -2.43
C VAL A 28 15.76 -5.36 -2.63
N TYR A 29 16.85 -5.80 -2.02
CA TYR A 29 17.15 -7.22 -1.87
C TYR A 29 17.65 -7.51 -0.45
N LEU A 30 16.86 -8.25 0.34
CA LEU A 30 17.25 -8.74 1.66
C LEU A 30 17.51 -10.23 1.57
N SER A 31 18.76 -10.65 1.82
CA SER A 31 19.21 -12.03 1.65
C SER A 31 18.38 -13.02 2.50
N PRO A 32 18.04 -14.21 1.97
CA PRO A 32 17.43 -15.26 2.78
C PRO A 32 18.35 -15.67 3.94
N ASN A 33 19.66 -15.52 3.77
CA ASN A 33 20.68 -15.93 4.74
C ASN A 33 20.93 -14.89 5.84
N ASN A 34 20.26 -13.73 5.82
CA ASN A 34 20.46 -12.73 6.86
C ASN A 34 20.02 -13.27 8.23
N SER A 35 20.87 -13.04 9.23
CA SER A 35 20.51 -13.31 10.61
C SER A 35 19.31 -12.45 11.03
N ALA A 36 18.68 -12.83 12.15
CA ALA A 36 17.55 -12.08 12.71
C ALA A 36 17.90 -10.60 12.99
N ARG A 37 19.15 -10.34 13.40
CA ARG A 37 19.66 -9.01 13.70
C ARG A 37 20.00 -8.22 12.44
N GLU A 38 20.75 -8.83 11.51
CA GLU A 38 21.08 -8.21 10.23
C GLU A 38 19.83 -7.78 9.47
N TYR A 39 18.80 -8.63 9.46
CA TYR A 39 17.54 -8.31 8.80
C TYR A 39 16.87 -7.08 9.39
N GLU A 40 16.83 -6.97 10.73
CA GLU A 40 16.25 -5.80 11.40
C GLU A 40 17.04 -4.53 11.14
N ASP A 41 18.37 -4.60 11.19
CA ASP A 41 19.23 -3.44 10.98
C ASP A 41 19.15 -2.96 9.52
N LYS A 42 19.16 -3.87 8.54
CA LYS A 42 18.92 -3.55 7.12
C LYS A 42 17.53 -2.94 6.89
N LEU A 43 16.51 -3.44 7.60
CA LEU A 43 15.14 -2.90 7.49
C LEU A 43 15.03 -1.49 8.07
N LYS A 44 15.73 -1.18 9.17
CA LYS A 44 15.78 0.18 9.73
C LYS A 44 16.43 1.17 8.76
N VAL A 45 17.55 0.78 8.14
CA VAL A 45 18.21 1.61 7.12
C VAL A 45 17.26 1.87 5.96
N LEU A 46 16.55 0.85 5.47
CA LEU A 46 15.55 1.01 4.42
C LEU A 46 14.41 1.95 4.85
N GLU A 47 13.94 1.84 6.10
CA GLU A 47 12.90 2.69 6.67
C GLU A 47 13.31 4.16 6.68
N ASP A 48 14.52 4.46 7.14
CA ASP A 48 15.07 5.82 7.18
C ASP A 48 15.20 6.42 5.77
N VAL A 49 15.74 5.64 4.84
CA VAL A 49 15.86 6.06 3.43
C VAL A 49 14.48 6.31 2.82
N ALA A 50 13.53 5.39 2.99
CA ALA A 50 12.19 5.52 2.43
C ALA A 50 11.42 6.72 3.03
N ARG A 51 11.68 7.05 4.31
CA ARG A 51 11.12 8.21 5.00
C ARG A 51 11.64 9.52 4.43
N ASP A 52 12.94 9.61 4.16
CA ASP A 52 13.60 10.81 3.63
C ASP A 52 13.25 11.08 2.16
N LEU A 53 12.81 10.05 1.43
CA LEU A 53 12.35 10.19 0.06
C LEU A 53 11.02 10.95 0.00
N THR A 54 11.10 12.18 -0.49
CA THR A 54 9.94 13.02 -0.78
C THR A 54 9.20 12.56 -2.05
N GLY A 55 7.92 12.91 -2.14
CA GLY A 55 7.13 12.56 -3.32
C GLY A 55 6.56 11.14 -3.28
N ASP A 56 6.08 10.72 -4.44
CA ASP A 56 5.48 9.41 -4.63
C ASP A 56 6.59 8.36 -4.54
N VAL A 57 6.47 7.40 -3.62
CA VAL A 57 7.48 6.36 -3.40
C VAL A 57 6.85 5.00 -3.67
N ILE A 58 7.56 4.18 -4.43
CA ILE A 58 7.32 2.76 -4.62
C ILE A 58 8.55 2.02 -4.12
N VAL A 59 8.39 1.05 -3.23
CA VAL A 59 9.47 0.16 -2.80
C VAL A 59 9.14 -1.23 -3.30
N ALA A 60 10.01 -1.85 -4.08
CA ALA A 60 9.76 -3.17 -4.67
C ALA A 60 11.03 -4.01 -4.59
N GLY A 61 10.90 -5.28 -4.23
CA GLY A 61 12.08 -6.11 -4.12
C GLY A 61 11.85 -7.46 -3.50
N VAL A 62 12.95 -8.17 -3.30
CA VAL A 62 12.99 -9.49 -2.67
C VAL A 62 13.25 -9.30 -1.18
N PHE A 63 12.22 -9.49 -0.35
CA PHE A 63 12.34 -9.34 1.09
C PHE A 63 12.56 -10.66 1.82
N ASN A 64 12.29 -11.80 1.18
CA ASN A 64 12.37 -13.12 1.82
C ASN A 64 11.56 -13.20 3.14
N ALA A 65 10.38 -12.58 3.13
CA ALA A 65 9.42 -12.56 4.21
C ALA A 65 8.17 -13.37 3.85
N ARG A 66 7.39 -13.80 4.85
CA ARG A 66 6.11 -14.50 4.66
C ARG A 66 5.03 -13.76 5.43
N ALA A 67 3.88 -13.55 4.80
CA ALA A 67 2.71 -12.90 5.38
C ALA A 67 1.42 -13.58 4.90
N ILE A 68 0.48 -13.85 5.82
CA ILE A 68 -0.82 -14.47 5.52
C ILE A 68 -1.64 -13.61 4.58
N GLU A 69 -1.57 -12.29 4.77
CA GLU A 69 -2.21 -11.26 3.97
C GLU A 69 -1.77 -11.30 2.50
N ARG A 70 -0.70 -12.06 2.20
CA ARG A 70 -0.11 -12.21 0.87
C ARG A 70 -0.24 -13.63 0.33
N GLY A 71 -1.08 -14.48 0.93
CA GLY A 71 -1.32 -15.84 0.43
C GLY A 71 -0.37 -16.91 0.97
N MET A 72 0.46 -16.58 1.97
CA MET A 72 1.26 -17.59 2.68
C MET A 72 0.45 -18.25 3.80
N PRO A 73 0.74 -19.50 4.20
CA PRO A 73 0.03 -20.15 5.32
C PRO A 73 0.27 -19.51 6.69
N ALA A 74 1.38 -18.78 6.86
CA ALA A 74 1.77 -18.17 8.12
C ALA A 74 2.63 -16.92 7.92
N THR A 75 2.48 -15.94 8.83
CA THR A 75 3.31 -14.74 8.89
C THR A 75 4.55 -15.02 9.73
N ASN A 76 5.75 -14.91 9.13
CA ASN A 76 7.02 -15.11 9.85
C ASN A 76 7.51 -13.82 10.52
N ARG A 77 8.59 -13.89 11.31
CA ARG A 77 9.17 -12.71 12.00
C ARG A 77 9.49 -11.58 11.02
N ARG A 78 10.09 -11.91 9.87
CA ARG A 78 10.41 -10.94 8.81
C ARG A 78 9.16 -10.25 8.27
N GLY A 79 8.09 -11.00 8.02
CA GLY A 79 6.79 -10.46 7.61
C GLY A 79 6.22 -9.49 8.63
N ARG A 80 6.26 -9.82 9.93
CA ARG A 80 5.82 -8.90 10.99
C ARG A 80 6.63 -7.62 11.03
N LEU A 81 7.95 -7.70 10.89
CA LEU A 81 8.83 -6.52 10.87
C LEU A 81 8.51 -5.60 9.70
N ILE A 82 8.26 -6.16 8.51
CA ILE A 82 7.83 -5.39 7.34
C ILE A 82 6.50 -4.70 7.61
N LEU A 83 5.49 -5.42 8.10
CA LEU A 83 4.17 -4.85 8.39
C LEU A 83 4.24 -3.71 9.41
N GLN A 84 5.08 -3.86 10.43
CA GLN A 84 5.31 -2.80 11.42
C GLN A 84 6.03 -1.59 10.82
N MET A 85 7.05 -1.81 9.99
CA MET A 85 7.77 -0.75 9.30
C MET A 85 6.85 0.00 8.32
N THR A 86 6.09 -0.72 7.50
CA THR A 86 5.15 -0.11 6.54
C THR A 86 4.10 0.75 7.24
N ALA A 87 3.60 0.32 8.41
CA ALA A 87 2.69 1.10 9.22
C ALA A 87 3.34 2.40 9.75
N ARG A 88 4.62 2.39 10.12
CA ARG A 88 5.34 3.58 10.61
C ARG A 88 5.62 4.63 9.53
N ILE A 89 5.81 4.21 8.28
CA ILE A 89 6.15 5.11 7.16
C ILE A 89 5.03 5.27 6.13
N GLU A 90 3.80 4.90 6.51
CA GLU A 90 2.59 5.05 5.69
C GLU A 90 2.73 4.45 4.28
N LEU A 91 3.39 3.28 4.22
CA LEU A 91 3.43 2.45 3.04
C LEU A 91 2.39 1.34 3.16
N GLU A 92 1.81 0.99 2.03
CA GLU A 92 0.89 -0.12 1.92
C GLU A 92 1.45 -1.15 0.96
N VAL A 93 1.28 -2.43 1.32
CA VAL A 93 1.69 -3.53 0.45
C VAL A 93 0.62 -3.71 -0.62
N ILE A 94 1.02 -3.59 -1.88
CA ILE A 94 0.11 -3.57 -3.04
C ILE A 94 0.04 -4.89 -3.81
N ASN A 95 0.78 -5.90 -3.37
CA ASN A 95 0.70 -7.23 -3.97
C ASN A 95 -0.76 -7.68 -4.02
N ASP A 96 -1.22 -8.07 -5.21
CA ASP A 96 -2.60 -8.45 -5.47
C ASP A 96 -2.68 -9.92 -5.88
N GLY A 97 -3.65 -10.63 -5.31
CA GLY A 97 -3.82 -12.07 -5.48
C GLY A 97 -2.87 -12.95 -4.67
N ASN A 98 -3.01 -14.26 -4.83
CA ASN A 98 -2.28 -15.30 -4.09
C ASN A 98 -1.30 -16.07 -5.00
N VAL A 99 -0.85 -15.46 -6.10
CA VAL A 99 0.07 -16.12 -7.02
C VAL A 99 1.47 -16.09 -6.43
N HIS A 100 2.11 -17.26 -6.32
CA HIS A 100 3.50 -17.34 -5.86
C HIS A 100 4.41 -16.49 -6.75
N THR A 101 5.30 -15.71 -6.14
CA THR A 101 6.31 -14.94 -6.89
C THR A 101 7.59 -15.74 -7.08
N ARG A 102 7.70 -16.91 -6.44
CA ARG A 102 8.70 -17.93 -6.75
C ARG A 102 8.06 -19.11 -7.47
N ARG A 103 8.74 -19.64 -8.48
CA ARG A 103 8.22 -20.74 -9.30
C ARG A 103 7.96 -22.00 -8.48
N PRO A 104 6.89 -22.74 -8.80
CA PRO A 104 6.68 -24.09 -8.27
C PRO A 104 7.94 -24.96 -8.48
N GLY A 105 8.31 -25.73 -7.46
CA GLY A 105 9.53 -26.55 -7.45
C GLY A 105 10.76 -25.88 -6.82
N PHE A 106 10.76 -24.55 -6.66
CA PHE A 106 11.86 -23.80 -6.01
C PHE A 106 11.49 -23.27 -4.62
N GLY A 107 10.38 -23.76 -4.07
CA GLY A 107 9.77 -23.25 -2.84
C GLY A 107 8.56 -22.39 -3.19
N ASN A 108 7.37 -22.90 -2.87
CA ASN A 108 6.11 -22.19 -3.03
C ASN A 108 6.06 -21.03 -2.02
N SER A 109 6.59 -19.86 -2.40
CA SER A 109 6.65 -18.68 -1.55
C SER A 109 6.45 -17.38 -2.33
N ILE A 110 6.14 -16.33 -1.59
CA ILE A 110 5.97 -14.96 -2.09
C ILE A 110 7.01 -14.06 -1.42
N PRO A 111 8.31 -14.23 -1.75
CA PRO A 111 9.38 -13.41 -1.15
C PRO A 111 9.39 -11.98 -1.69
N ASP A 112 8.76 -11.74 -2.83
CA ASP A 112 8.75 -10.44 -3.51
C ASP A 112 7.60 -9.58 -2.99
N ILE A 113 7.92 -8.37 -2.53
CA ILE A 113 6.96 -7.43 -1.96
C ILE A 113 7.06 -6.11 -2.70
N THR A 114 5.90 -5.54 -3.03
CA THR A 114 5.74 -4.20 -3.57
C THR A 114 4.96 -3.36 -2.56
N LEU A 115 5.52 -2.21 -2.20
CA LEU A 115 4.99 -1.23 -1.26
C LEU A 115 4.79 0.10 -1.98
N ALA A 116 3.77 0.87 -1.61
CA ALA A 116 3.57 2.21 -2.12
C ALA A 116 2.89 3.11 -1.08
N LYS A 117 3.14 4.42 -1.14
CA LYS A 117 2.37 5.40 -0.34
C LYS A 117 0.90 5.39 -0.77
N ASP A 118 -0.03 5.66 0.15
CA ASP A 118 -1.49 5.64 -0.11
C ASP A 118 -1.89 6.39 -1.41
N ARG A 119 -1.35 7.59 -1.62
CA ARG A 119 -1.58 8.38 -2.84
C ARG A 119 -1.28 7.66 -4.16
N MET A 120 -0.38 6.67 -4.14
CA MET A 120 0.00 5.86 -5.29
C MET A 120 -0.95 4.69 -5.55
N LEU A 121 -1.74 4.25 -4.57
CA LEU A 121 -2.70 3.14 -4.72
C LEU A 121 -3.75 3.46 -5.80
N THR A 122 -4.19 4.71 -5.85
CA THR A 122 -5.11 5.17 -6.90
C THR A 122 -4.46 5.30 -8.28
N ARG A 123 -3.14 5.18 -8.37
CA ARG A 123 -2.35 5.36 -9.60
C ARG A 123 -1.79 4.05 -10.13
N LEU A 124 -1.45 3.10 -9.28
CA LEU A 124 -0.88 1.81 -9.67
C LEU A 124 -1.98 0.87 -10.17
N ARG A 125 -1.79 0.28 -11.34
CA ARG A 125 -2.77 -0.59 -12.00
C ARG A 125 -2.13 -1.85 -12.52
N GLY A 126 -2.96 -2.90 -12.58
CA GLY A 126 -2.61 -4.17 -13.21
C GLY A 126 -1.43 -4.87 -12.53
N TRP A 127 -1.32 -4.75 -11.20
CA TRP A 127 -0.35 -5.55 -10.45
C TRP A 127 -0.64 -7.02 -10.68
N ARG A 128 0.31 -7.76 -11.23
CA ARG A 128 0.17 -9.19 -11.48
C ARG A 128 1.52 -9.87 -11.62
N VAL A 129 1.55 -11.16 -11.32
CA VAL A 129 2.67 -12.04 -11.59
C VAL A 129 2.56 -12.59 -13.03
N ILE A 130 3.64 -12.51 -13.80
CA ILE A 130 3.77 -13.09 -15.14
C ILE A 130 4.57 -14.39 -15.03
N LYS A 131 3.95 -15.50 -15.45
CA LYS A 131 4.52 -16.84 -15.32
C LYS A 131 5.30 -17.32 -16.55
N ASP A 132 5.09 -16.67 -17.69
CA ASP A 132 5.51 -17.14 -19.01
C ASP A 132 6.99 -16.87 -19.32
N TYR A 133 7.72 -16.31 -18.36
CA TYR A 133 9.15 -16.02 -18.48
C TYR A 133 9.94 -16.99 -17.59
N ALA A 134 10.73 -17.88 -18.22
CA ALA A 134 11.24 -19.10 -17.60
C ALA A 134 12.73 -19.08 -17.21
N ASP A 135 13.39 -17.92 -17.21
CA ASP A 135 14.85 -17.85 -16.99
C ASP A 135 15.28 -17.62 -15.54
N SER A 136 14.35 -17.51 -14.59
CA SER A 136 14.64 -17.30 -13.16
C SER A 136 13.72 -18.10 -12.26
N ASP A 137 14.20 -18.53 -11.09
CA ASP A 137 13.35 -19.13 -10.06
C ASP A 137 12.32 -18.13 -9.49
N HIS A 138 12.55 -16.83 -9.63
CA HIS A 138 11.57 -15.77 -9.40
C HIS A 138 10.68 -15.53 -10.63
N GLN A 139 9.42 -15.19 -10.37
CA GLN A 139 8.43 -14.82 -11.36
C GLN A 139 8.35 -13.29 -11.45
N TYR A 140 8.19 -12.76 -12.67
CA TYR A 140 8.15 -11.32 -12.88
C TYR A 140 6.86 -10.73 -12.32
N ILE A 141 6.99 -9.58 -11.65
CA ILE A 141 5.85 -8.76 -11.23
C ILE A 141 5.77 -7.56 -12.17
N VAL A 142 4.59 -7.29 -12.69
CA VAL A 142 4.33 -6.12 -13.54
C VAL A 142 3.19 -5.32 -12.97
N PHE A 143 3.33 -3.99 -13.00
CA PHE A 143 2.30 -3.02 -12.71
C PHE A 143 2.61 -1.74 -13.50
N SER A 144 1.62 -0.85 -13.64
CA SER A 144 1.79 0.40 -14.38
C SER A 144 1.29 1.59 -13.56
N PRO A 145 2.13 2.63 -13.35
CA PRO A 145 1.66 3.89 -12.79
C PRO A 145 0.84 4.65 -13.84
N THR A 146 -0.34 5.10 -13.44
CA THR A 146 -1.20 5.97 -14.25
C THR A 146 -0.56 7.35 -14.37
N SER A 147 -0.62 7.96 -15.55
CA SER A 147 -0.09 9.30 -15.82
C SER A 147 -0.83 10.39 -15.03
N ASP A 148 -0.11 11.47 -14.69
CA ASP A 148 -0.68 12.62 -13.96
C ASP A 148 -1.85 13.26 -14.71
N ALA A 149 -1.84 13.24 -16.05
CA ALA A 149 -2.92 13.76 -16.89
C ALA A 149 -4.23 12.98 -16.71
N ALA A 150 -4.17 11.65 -16.72
CA ALA A 150 -5.32 10.79 -16.47
C ALA A 150 -5.83 10.90 -15.02
N LEU A 151 -4.93 11.21 -14.07
CA LEU A 151 -5.29 11.42 -12.67
C LEU A 151 -6.03 12.74 -12.44
N ARG A 152 -5.55 13.85 -13.04
CA ARG A 152 -6.20 15.17 -12.95
C ARG A 152 -7.61 15.17 -13.53
N GLN A 153 -7.80 14.49 -14.66
CA GLN A 153 -9.11 14.33 -15.29
C GLN A 153 -10.08 13.56 -14.39
N ARG A 154 -9.59 12.56 -13.63
CA ARG A 154 -10.41 11.80 -12.67
C ARG A 154 -10.64 12.52 -11.34
N GLN A 155 -9.65 13.24 -10.82
CA GLN A 155 -9.82 14.04 -9.60
C GLN A 155 -10.88 15.14 -9.80
N SER A 156 -10.90 15.77 -10.98
CA SER A 156 -11.96 16.72 -11.38
C SER A 156 -13.37 16.11 -11.32
N VAL A 157 -13.51 14.80 -11.51
CA VAL A 157 -14.82 14.10 -11.52
C VAL A 157 -15.18 13.57 -10.12
N ARG A 158 -14.21 13.39 -9.21
CA ARG A 158 -14.40 12.68 -7.93
C ARG A 158 -14.27 13.51 -6.65
N THR A 159 -13.82 14.77 -6.67
CA THR A 159 -13.59 15.50 -5.41
C THR A 159 -14.88 16.06 -4.80
N THR A 160 -15.68 15.19 -4.18
CA THR A 160 -16.44 15.58 -2.99
C THR A 160 -15.55 15.33 -1.78
N ARG A 161 -14.77 16.34 -1.38
CA ARG A 161 -13.96 16.28 -0.15
C ARG A 161 -14.87 16.46 1.07
N TRP A 162 -14.58 15.78 2.18
CA TRP A 162 -15.25 16.06 3.45
C TRP A 162 -14.92 17.47 3.95
N ASP A 163 -15.90 18.16 4.51
CA ASP A 163 -15.71 19.45 5.15
C ASP A 163 -15.34 19.26 6.62
N ILE A 164 -14.03 19.07 6.87
CA ILE A 164 -13.49 18.81 8.22
C ILE A 164 -13.82 19.96 9.18
N GLY A 165 -13.98 21.19 8.69
CA GLY A 165 -14.37 22.34 9.50
C GLY A 165 -15.82 22.28 10.02
N ARG A 166 -16.65 21.40 9.45
CA ARG A 166 -18.06 21.18 9.84
C ARG A 166 -18.29 19.82 10.48
N ILE A 167 -17.25 19.24 11.09
CA ILE A 167 -17.37 17.96 11.78
C ILE A 167 -18.33 18.08 12.98
N ASN A 168 -19.38 17.27 12.99
CA ASN A 168 -20.28 17.15 14.13
C ASN A 168 -19.71 16.11 15.12
N ARG A 169 -18.95 16.60 16.10
CA ARG A 169 -18.27 15.74 17.08
C ARG A 169 -19.26 14.97 17.97
N ASP A 170 -20.41 15.54 18.28
CA ASP A 170 -21.41 14.91 19.14
C ASP A 170 -22.13 13.77 18.41
N GLU A 171 -22.35 13.93 17.11
CA GLU A 171 -22.90 12.84 16.28
C GLU A 171 -21.92 11.67 16.16
N ILE A 172 -20.60 11.94 16.06
CA ILE A 172 -19.57 10.88 16.12
C ILE A 172 -19.66 10.13 17.45
N LYS A 173 -19.68 10.86 18.58
CA LYS A 173 -19.78 10.23 19.91
C LYS A 173 -21.04 9.38 20.04
N ARG A 174 -22.19 9.91 19.59
CA ARG A 174 -23.47 9.21 19.63
C ARG A 174 -23.44 7.93 18.80
N LEU A 175 -22.88 7.99 17.59
CA LEU A 175 -22.79 6.81 16.73
C LEU A 175 -21.82 5.76 17.31
N LEU A 176 -20.68 6.18 17.87
CA LEU A 176 -19.71 5.30 18.53
C LEU A 176 -20.26 4.63 19.79
N GLN A 177 -21.17 5.28 20.52
CA GLN A 177 -21.82 4.68 21.69
C GLN A 177 -22.81 3.55 21.35
N ASN A 178 -23.31 3.52 20.11
CA ASN A 178 -24.30 2.53 19.66
C ASN A 178 -23.67 1.32 18.95
N VAL A 179 -22.36 1.12 19.10
CA VAL A 179 -21.64 0.04 18.41
C VAL A 179 -21.47 -1.14 19.33
N ALA A 180 -22.26 -2.17 19.10
CA ALA A 180 -21.80 -3.52 19.39
C ALA A 180 -20.78 -3.85 18.30
N ILE A 181 -19.49 -3.62 18.57
CA ILE A 181 -18.43 -4.10 17.67
C ILE A 181 -18.57 -5.62 17.71
N PRO A 182 -18.82 -6.32 16.58
CA PRO A 182 -18.70 -7.76 16.55
C PRO A 182 -17.21 -8.05 16.71
N PHE A 183 -16.74 -8.11 17.95
CA PHE A 183 -15.39 -8.52 18.26
C PHE A 183 -15.40 -10.03 18.02
N ALA A 184 -14.98 -10.44 16.81
CA ALA A 184 -14.50 -11.80 16.64
C ALA A 184 -13.42 -11.98 17.71
N ASP A 185 -13.61 -12.95 18.60
CA ASP A 185 -12.70 -13.20 19.71
C ASP A 185 -11.29 -13.48 19.16
N LEU A 186 -10.43 -12.45 19.19
CA LEU A 186 -9.04 -12.51 18.73
C LEU A 186 -8.18 -13.42 19.64
N SER A 187 -8.73 -13.92 20.76
CA SER A 187 -8.02 -14.82 21.68
C SER A 187 -7.96 -16.27 21.18
N GLN A 188 -8.87 -16.68 20.28
CA GLN A 188 -8.81 -17.98 19.64
C GLN A 188 -8.02 -17.87 18.35
N GLY A 189 -6.73 -18.19 18.40
CA GLY A 189 -5.74 -18.08 17.31
C GLY A 189 -5.99 -18.92 16.05
N ARG A 190 -7.25 -19.03 15.59
CA ARG A 190 -7.68 -19.49 14.27
C ARG A 190 -8.90 -18.68 13.85
N THR A 191 -8.70 -17.44 13.43
CA THR A 191 -9.71 -16.76 12.62
C THR A 191 -9.46 -17.14 11.17
N ASP A 192 -10.47 -17.76 10.54
CA ASP A 192 -10.46 -17.99 9.10
C ASP A 192 -10.24 -16.65 8.41
N ARG A 193 -9.31 -16.58 7.45
CA ARG A 193 -8.95 -15.34 6.72
C ARG A 193 -10.19 -14.58 6.21
N ILE A 194 -11.21 -15.32 5.79
CA ILE A 194 -12.50 -14.80 5.34
C ILE A 194 -13.22 -14.05 6.46
N ALA A 195 -13.23 -14.61 7.67
CA ALA A 195 -13.87 -13.97 8.83
C ALA A 195 -13.15 -12.67 9.22
N ALA A 196 -11.81 -12.65 9.19
CA ALA A 196 -11.03 -11.44 9.46
C ALA A 196 -11.24 -10.35 8.39
N GLU A 197 -11.26 -10.72 7.11
CA GLU A 197 -11.55 -9.81 5.99
C GLU A 197 -12.99 -9.26 6.10
N TRP A 198 -13.96 -10.08 6.48
CA TRP A 198 -15.34 -9.65 6.72
C TRP A 198 -15.44 -8.64 7.87
N SER A 199 -14.79 -8.92 9.01
CA SER A 199 -14.76 -7.99 10.15
C SER A 199 -14.10 -6.66 9.80
N ALA A 200 -13.02 -6.67 9.00
CA ALA A 200 -12.36 -5.45 8.55
C ALA A 200 -13.26 -4.61 7.61
N ASN A 201 -13.93 -5.26 6.66
CA ASN A 201 -14.86 -4.60 5.73
C ASN A 201 -16.09 -4.02 6.47
N ASP A 202 -16.60 -4.72 7.48
CA ASP A 202 -17.72 -4.23 8.30
C ASP A 202 -17.30 -3.03 9.15
N LEU A 203 -16.09 -3.05 9.72
CA LEU A 203 -15.52 -1.91 10.41
C LEU A 203 -15.31 -0.72 9.46
N GLU A 204 -14.79 -0.95 8.26
CA GLU A 204 -14.59 0.08 7.24
C GLU A 204 -15.92 0.74 6.86
N LYS A 205 -16.94 -0.05 6.51
CA LYS A 205 -18.28 0.45 6.19
C LYS A 205 -18.90 1.21 7.36
N TYR A 206 -18.68 0.72 8.58
CA TYR A 206 -19.19 1.37 9.77
C TYR A 206 -18.53 2.75 9.99
N LEU A 207 -17.20 2.83 9.90
CA LEU A 207 -16.46 4.09 9.96
C LEU A 207 -16.87 5.04 8.83
N GLN A 208 -17.06 4.53 7.61
CA GLN A 208 -17.56 5.32 6.50
C GLN A 208 -18.94 5.93 6.80
N ARG A 209 -19.87 5.15 7.39
CA ARG A 209 -21.20 5.65 7.78
C ARG A 209 -21.12 6.74 8.86
N ILE A 210 -20.24 6.60 9.84
CA ILE A 210 -20.00 7.68 10.82
C ILE A 210 -19.50 8.93 10.10
N CYS A 211 -18.51 8.79 9.22
CA CYS A 211 -17.96 9.91 8.47
C CYS A 211 -19.04 10.59 7.61
N GLU A 212 -19.90 9.82 6.94
CA GLU A 212 -21.03 10.32 6.14
C GLU A 212 -22.07 11.08 6.97
N ALA A 213 -22.39 10.59 8.17
CA ALA A 213 -23.35 11.23 9.06
C ALA A 213 -22.79 12.50 9.73
N ALA A 214 -21.51 12.46 10.11
CA ALA A 214 -20.90 13.51 10.93
C ALA A 214 -20.20 14.61 10.12
N MET A 215 -19.83 14.36 8.86
CA MET A 215 -19.10 15.32 8.03
C MET A 215 -19.87 15.55 6.73
N PRO A 216 -20.34 16.78 6.43
CA PRO A 216 -20.89 17.06 5.11
C PRO A 216 -19.78 17.11 4.05
N ARG A 217 -20.10 16.78 2.80
CA ARG A 217 -19.18 16.94 1.67
C ARG A 217 -19.13 18.39 1.21
N LYS A 218 -17.93 18.95 1.01
CA LYS A 218 -17.73 20.25 0.35
C LYS A 218 -18.33 20.21 -1.05
N ARG A 219 -19.32 21.08 -1.28
CA ARG A 219 -19.84 21.35 -2.62
C ARG A 219 -19.02 22.47 -3.21
N TYR A 220 -18.29 22.19 -4.29
CA TYR A 220 -17.76 23.26 -5.12
C TYR A 220 -18.95 23.91 -5.84
N ARG A 221 -19.28 25.15 -5.49
CA ARG A 221 -20.23 25.94 -6.29
C ARG A 221 -19.61 26.09 -7.68
N GLN A 222 -20.24 25.50 -8.70
CA GLN A 222 -20.04 25.88 -10.09
C GLN A 222 -20.72 27.24 -10.35
N ASP A 223 -20.43 28.25 -9.55
CA ASP A 223 -20.85 29.62 -9.85
C ASP A 223 -19.73 30.30 -10.64
N ARG A 224 -19.48 29.78 -11.85
CA ARG A 224 -18.83 30.57 -12.87
C ARG A 224 -19.89 31.53 -13.38
N ARG A 225 -20.04 32.68 -12.71
CA ARG A 225 -20.59 33.86 -13.37
C ARG A 225 -19.77 34.07 -14.64
N GLN A 226 -20.41 33.87 -15.79
CA GLN A 226 -19.86 34.30 -17.07
C GLN A 226 -19.64 35.81 -16.97
N MET A 227 -18.38 36.23 -16.82
CA MET A 227 -17.99 37.59 -17.13
C MET A 227 -17.91 37.67 -18.65
N TYR A 228 -18.86 38.37 -19.25
CA TYR A 228 -18.77 38.76 -20.65
C TYR A 228 -17.61 39.77 -20.77
N TRP A 229 -16.65 39.46 -21.63
CA TRP A 229 -15.76 40.45 -22.24
C TRP A 229 -16.33 40.79 -23.61
#